data_AF-A0A953HBJ4-F1
#
_entry.id   AF-A0A953HBJ4-F1
#
_cell.length_a   1.000
_cell.length_b   1.000
_cell.length_c   1.000
_cell.angle_alpha   90.00
_cell.angle_beta   90.00
_cell.angle_gamma   90.00
#
_symmetry.space_group_name_H-M   'P 1'
#
loop_
_entity.id
_entity.type
_entity.pdbx_description
1 polymer ?
#
loop_
_entity_poly.entity_id
_entity_poly.type
_entity_poly.pdbx_seq_one_letter_code
_entity_poly.pdbx_strand_id
1 'polypeptide(L)'
;MMFKPTCGHCVDVAKMIMANKSLFEDNTVMFMASSEMMQYIPRFMGESDWESGPNFILGVDDAHAVDELYNYATLPQINIYNPEHKLIKILGGDVQIEELREYLK
;
A
#
# COMPACT_ATOMS: atom_id res chain seq x y z
N MET A 1 2.88 0.46 0.50
CA MET A 1 2.10 1.46 -0.24
C MET A 1 1.85 2.67 0.63
N MET A 2 2.35 3.83 0.23
CA MET A 2 1.92 5.12 0.75
C MET A 2 0.65 5.54 0.03
N PHE A 3 -0.37 5.92 0.78
CA PHE A 3 -1.69 6.16 0.23
C PHE A 3 -2.47 7.23 0.98
N LYS A 4 -3.51 7.77 0.32
CA LYS A 4 -4.52 8.61 0.96
C LYS A 4 -5.84 7.85 1.00
N PRO A 5 -6.45 7.63 2.18
CA PRO A 5 -7.73 6.91 2.31
C PRO A 5 -8.88 7.50 1.49
N THR A 6 -8.82 8.79 1.16
CA THR A 6 -9.84 9.53 0.40
C THR A 6 -9.59 9.53 -1.11
N CYS A 7 -8.52 8.90 -1.59
CA CYS A 7 -8.15 8.84 -3.00
C CYS A 7 -8.74 7.60 -3.69
N GLY A 8 -9.54 7.80 -4.74
CA GLY A 8 -10.17 6.69 -5.50
C GLY A 8 -9.16 5.66 -6.00
N HIS A 9 -8.09 6.09 -6.68
CA HIS A 9 -7.05 5.17 -7.17
C HIS A 9 -6.37 4.37 -6.04
N CYS A 10 -6.24 4.95 -4.83
CA CYS A 10 -5.71 4.21 -3.68
C CYS A 10 -6.65 3.09 -3.24
N VAL A 11 -7.97 3.34 -3.28
CA VAL A 11 -8.99 2.33 -2.97
C VAL A 11 -8.98 1.24 -4.04
N ASP A 12 -8.88 1.59 -5.32
CA ASP A 12 -8.87 0.63 -6.43
C ASP A 12 -7.66 -0.31 -6.37
N VAL A 13 -6.47 0.24 -6.11
CA VAL A 13 -5.26 -0.57 -5.91
C VAL A 13 -5.37 -1.46 -4.66
N ALA A 14 -5.98 -0.95 -3.58
CA ALA A 14 -6.23 -1.75 -2.39
C ALA A 14 -7.16 -2.94 -2.68
N LYS A 15 -8.26 -2.71 -3.39
CA LYS A 15 -9.20 -3.77 -3.82
C LYS A 15 -8.50 -4.82 -4.67
N MET A 16 -7.71 -4.39 -5.65
CA MET A 16 -6.95 -5.32 -6.50
C MET A 16 -6.02 -6.20 -5.66
N ILE A 17 -5.30 -5.60 -4.70
CA ILE A 17 -4.41 -6.34 -3.80
C ILE A 17 -5.22 -7.31 -2.92
N MET A 18 -6.35 -6.89 -2.34
CA MET A 18 -7.21 -7.77 -1.53
C MET A 18 -7.79 -8.92 -2.36
N ALA A 19 -8.25 -8.66 -3.58
CA ALA A 19 -8.77 -9.69 -4.48
C ALA A 19 -7.70 -10.72 -4.90
N ASN A 20 -6.42 -10.37 -4.78
CA ASN A 20 -5.27 -11.22 -5.11
C ASN A 20 -4.39 -11.52 -3.89
N LYS A 21 -4.97 -11.45 -2.68
CA LYS A 21 -4.24 -11.54 -1.40
C LYS A 21 -3.33 -12.77 -1.29
N SER A 22 -3.77 -13.91 -1.84
CA SER A 22 -3.02 -15.18 -1.83
C SER A 22 -1.68 -15.11 -2.58
N LEU A 23 -1.53 -14.20 -3.56
CA LEU A 23 -0.25 -14.02 -4.25
C LEU A 23 0.84 -13.47 -3.31
N PHE A 24 0.44 -12.83 -2.22
CA PHE A 24 1.35 -12.14 -1.31
C PHE A 24 1.65 -12.96 -0.04
N GLU A 25 1.28 -14.24 0.03
CA GLU A 25 1.43 -15.06 1.25
C GLU A 25 2.85 -15.04 1.85
N ASP A 26 3.89 -15.06 1.00
CA ASP A 26 5.31 -15.00 1.41
C ASP A 26 5.90 -13.57 1.48
N ASN A 27 5.04 -12.55 1.34
CA ASN A 27 5.43 -11.15 1.24
C ASN A 27 4.71 -10.32 2.31
N THR A 28 5.41 -9.35 2.89
CA THR A 28 4.78 -8.35 3.77
C THR A 28 4.22 -7.22 2.93
N VAL A 29 2.92 -6.98 3.03
CA VAL A 29 2.22 -5.89 2.38
C VAL A 29 1.82 -4.86 3.42
N MET A 30 2.45 -3.68 3.36
CA MET A 30 2.21 -2.60 4.31
C MET A 30 1.58 -1.39 3.62
N PHE A 31 0.43 -0.95 4.11
CA PHE A 31 -0.29 0.25 3.71
C PHE A 31 -0.07 1.31 4.78
N MET A 32 0.39 2.49 4.39
CA MET A 32 0.76 3.57 5.29
C MET A 32 0.13 4.88 4.83
N ALA A 33 -0.72 5.46 5.68
CA ALA A 33 -1.28 6.79 5.50
C ALA A 33 -0.67 7.76 6.52
N SER A 34 -0.74 9.07 6.28
CA SER A 34 -0.33 10.05 7.29
C SER A 34 -1.26 10.03 8.51
N SER A 35 -0.76 10.43 9.68
CA SER A 35 -1.51 10.48 10.94
C SER A 35 -2.82 11.28 10.84
N GLU A 36 -2.83 12.39 10.09
CA GLU A 36 -4.03 13.21 9.84
C GLU A 36 -5.18 12.45 9.18
N MET A 37 -4.88 11.34 8.51
CA MET A 37 -5.86 10.53 7.78
C MET A 37 -6.50 9.43 8.63
N MET A 38 -6.15 9.31 9.91
CA MET A 38 -6.64 8.25 10.81
C MET A 38 -8.17 8.12 10.80
N GLN A 39 -8.88 9.25 10.80
CA GLN A 39 -10.36 9.27 10.81
C GLN A 39 -11.00 8.62 9.57
N TYR A 40 -10.27 8.52 8.44
CA TYR A 40 -10.77 7.98 7.18
C TYR A 40 -10.44 6.49 6.98
N ILE A 41 -9.61 5.91 7.86
CA ILE A 41 -9.19 4.52 7.76
C ILE A 41 -10.36 3.53 7.79
N PRO A 42 -11.36 3.64 8.70
CA PRO A 42 -12.49 2.70 8.70
C PRO A 42 -13.28 2.70 7.39
N ARG A 43 -13.45 3.89 6.78
CA ARG A 43 -14.10 4.02 5.47
C ARG A 43 -13.30 3.33 4.39
N PHE A 44 -11.99 3.60 4.32
CA PHE A 44 -11.11 2.98 3.35
C PHE A 44 -11.12 1.45 3.46
N MET A 45 -11.04 0.91 4.68
CA MET A 45 -11.10 -0.53 4.92
C MET A 45 -12.42 -1.14 4.41
N GLY A 46 -13.55 -0.45 4.65
CA GLY A 46 -14.85 -0.90 4.14
C GLY A 46 -14.96 -0.79 2.63
N GLU A 47 -14.43 0.27 2.03
CA GLU A 47 -14.46 0.46 0.57
C GLU A 47 -13.51 -0.49 -0.15
N SER A 48 -12.39 -0.88 0.43
CA SER A 48 -11.39 -1.74 -0.20
C SER A 48 -11.56 -3.23 0.06
N ASP A 49 -12.64 -3.63 0.74
CA ASP A 49 -12.84 -4.99 1.24
C ASP A 49 -11.63 -5.49 2.06
N TRP A 50 -11.08 -4.61 2.90
CA TRP A 50 -9.84 -4.90 3.62
C TRP A 50 -10.01 -6.08 4.57
N GLU A 51 -9.15 -7.08 4.39
CA GLU A 51 -9.06 -8.23 5.27
C GLU A 51 -7.68 -8.28 5.94
N SER A 52 -7.65 -8.00 7.24
CA SER A 52 -6.43 -8.09 8.04
C SER A 52 -5.79 -9.48 7.97
N GLY A 53 -4.47 -9.53 8.12
CA GLY A 53 -3.72 -10.79 8.11
C GLY A 53 -2.33 -10.59 8.73
N PRO A 54 -1.60 -11.68 9.03
CA PRO A 54 -0.29 -11.59 9.68
C PRO A 54 0.75 -10.81 8.85
N ASN A 55 0.60 -10.83 7.52
CA ASN A 55 1.47 -10.15 6.55
C ASN A 55 0.81 -8.96 5.85
N PHE A 56 -0.44 -8.64 6.19
CA PHE A 56 -1.19 -7.49 5.66
C PHE A 56 -1.40 -6.44 6.74
N ILE A 57 -0.57 -5.41 6.66
CA ILE A 57 -0.47 -4.36 7.67
C ILE A 57 -1.07 -3.09 7.09
N LEU A 58 -2.01 -2.49 7.82
CA LEU A 58 -2.51 -1.15 7.55
C LEU A 58 -2.23 -0.30 8.77
N GLY A 59 -1.48 0.77 8.57
CA GLY A 59 -1.05 1.67 9.63
C GLY A 59 -1.19 3.14 9.24
N VAL A 60 -1.16 3.97 10.26
CA VAL A 60 -0.92 5.40 10.14
C VAL A 60 0.48 5.71 10.63
N ASP A 61 1.15 6.59 9.92
CA ASP A 61 2.48 7.04 10.24
C ASP A 61 2.43 8.25 11.18
N ASP A 62 2.94 8.05 12.39
CA ASP A 62 3.08 9.07 13.42
C ASP A 62 4.51 9.66 13.45
N ALA A 63 5.42 9.12 12.64
CA ALA A 63 6.83 9.54 12.57
C ALA A 63 7.12 10.49 11.39
N HIS A 64 6.10 10.87 10.61
CA HIS A 64 6.22 11.68 9.39
C HIS A 64 7.11 11.07 8.29
N ALA A 65 7.40 9.78 8.36
CA ALA A 65 8.09 9.03 7.32
C ALA A 65 7.37 9.08 5.96
N VAL A 66 6.04 9.14 5.92
CA VAL A 66 5.27 9.31 4.68
C VAL A 66 5.63 10.62 4.00
N ASP A 67 5.80 11.71 4.76
CA ASP A 67 6.15 13.02 4.21
C ASP A 67 7.59 13.03 3.64
N GLU A 68 8.50 12.28 4.25
CA GLU A 68 9.89 12.17 3.79
C GLU A 68 10.08 11.20 2.62
N LEU A 69 9.33 10.10 2.59
CA LEU A 69 9.51 9.00 1.62
C LEU A 69 8.61 9.14 0.39
N TYR A 70 7.56 9.95 0.47
CA TYR A 70 6.69 10.21 -0.65
C TYR A 70 7.40 11.07 -1.70
N ASN A 71 7.40 10.63 -2.96
CA ASN A 71 8.14 11.30 -4.02
C ASN A 71 7.36 12.47 -4.67
N TYR A 72 6.16 12.79 -4.16
CA TYR A 72 5.26 13.83 -4.67
C TYR A 72 4.90 13.71 -6.17
N ALA A 73 5.09 12.55 -6.78
CA ALA A 73 4.76 12.33 -8.19
C ALA A 73 3.29 11.92 -8.37
N THR A 74 2.91 10.75 -7.85
CA THR A 74 1.58 10.15 -8.07
C THR A 74 1.16 9.31 -6.88
N LEU A 75 -0.13 9.32 -6.51
CA LEU A 75 -0.72 8.38 -5.56
C LEU A 75 -1.56 7.32 -6.30
N PRO A 76 -1.62 6.09 -5.77
CA PRO A 76 -0.80 5.55 -4.68
C PRO A 76 0.69 5.43 -5.07
N GLN A 77 1.59 5.36 -4.08
CA GLN A 77 3.01 5.03 -4.30
C GLN A 77 3.33 3.70 -3.63
N ILE A 78 3.80 2.73 -4.40
CA ILE A 78 4.20 1.40 -3.92
C ILE A 78 5.72 1.31 -3.96
N ASN A 79 6.33 1.26 -2.78
CA ASN A 79 7.75 0.99 -2.63
C ASN A 79 7.96 -0.52 -2.46
N ILE A 80 8.84 -1.09 -3.27
CA ILE A 80 9.18 -2.51 -3.25
C ILE A 80 10.60 -2.65 -2.70
N TYR A 81 10.72 -3.49 -1.68
CA TYR A 81 11.98 -3.75 -0.98
C TYR A 81 12.38 -5.21 -1.14
N ASN A 82 13.68 -5.45 -1.26
CA ASN A 82 14.24 -6.80 -1.27
C ASN A 82 14.38 -7.37 0.17
N PRO A 83 14.79 -8.64 0.36
CA PRO A 83 14.96 -9.23 1.69
C PRO A 83 15.97 -8.50 2.61
N GLU A 84 16.92 -7.75 2.04
CA GLU A 84 17.86 -6.92 2.80
C GLU A 84 17.31 -5.51 3.10
N HIS A 85 15.99 -5.30 2.93
CA HIS A 85 15.29 -4.02 3.12
C HIS A 85 15.79 -2.87 2.23
N LYS A 86 16.41 -3.19 1.09
CA LYS A 86 16.81 -2.19 0.09
C LYS A 86 15.66 -1.91 -0.86
N LEU A 87 15.39 -0.64 -1.10
CA LEU A 87 14.42 -0.19 -2.11
C LEU A 87 14.94 -0.57 -3.51
N ILE A 88 14.18 -1.40 -4.23
CA ILE A 88 14.54 -1.86 -5.58
C ILE A 88 13.64 -1.28 -6.67
N LYS A 89 12.43 -0.85 -6.31
CA LYS A 89 11.46 -0.28 -7.25
C LYS A 89 10.48 0.65 -6.53
N ILE A 90 10.06 1.69 -7.25
CA ILE A 90 8.89 2.50 -6.91
C ILE A 90 7.92 2.38 -8.09
N LEU A 91 6.66 2.04 -7.79
CA LEU A 91 5.53 2.09 -8.70
C LEU A 91 4.56 3.16 -8.22
N GLY A 92 3.81 3.78 -9.13
CA GLY A 92 2.84 4.81 -8.77
C GLY A 92 1.68 4.93 -9.75
N GLY A 93 0.55 5.43 -9.26
CA GLY A 93 -0.67 5.59 -10.06
C GLY A 93 -1.40 4.26 -10.28
N ASP A 94 -1.81 4.00 -11.53
CA ASP A 94 -2.64 2.84 -11.93
C ASP A 94 -1.83 1.54 -12.04
N VAL A 95 -1.27 1.11 -10.92
CA VAL A 95 -0.48 -0.13 -10.84
C VAL A 95 -1.35 -1.35 -11.07
N GLN A 96 -0.94 -2.21 -12.01
CA GLN A 96 -1.60 -3.49 -12.28
C GLN A 96 -0.99 -4.65 -11.48
N ILE A 97 -1.75 -5.73 -11.30
CA ILE A 97 -1.29 -6.89 -10.52
C ILE A 97 -0.12 -7.60 -11.22
N GLU A 98 -0.09 -7.60 -12.55
CA GLU A 98 0.98 -8.18 -13.35
C GLU A 98 2.33 -7.50 -13.09
N GLU A 99 2.33 -6.18 -12.91
CA GLU A 99 3.55 -5.44 -12.56
C GLU A 99 4.07 -5.82 -11.18
N LEU A 100 3.17 -6.06 -10.22
CA LEU A 100 3.56 -6.49 -8.87
C LEU A 100 4.10 -7.92 -8.86
N ARG A 101 3.56 -8.81 -9.70
CA ARG A 101 3.97 -10.22 -9.77
C ARG A 101 5.45 -10.41 -10.09
N GLU A 102 6.08 -9.49 -10.82
CA GLU A 102 7.51 -9.55 -11.13
C GLU A 102 8.41 -9.44 -9.89
N TYR A 103 7.86 -8.97 -8.76
CA TYR A 103 8.62 -8.69 -7.54
C TYR A 103 8.21 -9.54 -6.34
N LEU A 104 7.25 -10.46 -6.52
CA LEU A 104 6.84 -11.39 -5.47
C LEU A 104 7.86 -12.53 -5.35
N LYS A 105 8.05 -13.02 -4.13
CA LYS A 105 8.88 -14.19 -3.84
C LYS A 105 8.26 -15.50 -4.34
#